data_AF-A0A8X6INE1-F1
#
_entry.id   AF-A0A8X6INE1-F1
#
_cell.length_a   1.000
_cell.length_b   1.000
_cell.length_c   1.000
_cell.angle_alpha   90.00
_cell.angle_beta   90.00
_cell.angle_gamma   90.00
#
_symmetry.space_group_name_H-M   'P 1'
#
loop_
_entity.id
_entity.type
_entity.pdbx_description
1 polymer ?
#
loop_
_entity_poly.entity_id
_entity_poly.type
_entity_poly.pdbx_seq_one_letter_code
_entity_poly.pdbx_strand_id
1 'polypeptide(L)'
;MQSAALEEECVKIEEELQNVFKYNIVQLIEVEGFALTSAIVETFPVYCLKKNEILICIGAGKKGAVGLLCTRYLKIFGNDPTFLYPVTTQEAQLKRFVWQCEEMFVP
;
A
#
# COMPACT_ATOMS: atom_id res chain seq x y z
N MET A 1 -26.04 -3.23 -6.42
CA MET A 1 -26.84 -2.57 -5.36
C MET A 1 -26.23 -2.79 -3.98
N GLN A 2 -25.82 -4.02 -3.60
CA GLN A 2 -25.12 -4.27 -2.33
C GLN A 2 -23.71 -3.65 -2.20
N SER A 3 -22.90 -3.61 -3.27
CA SER A 3 -21.53 -3.05 -3.16
C SER A 3 -21.49 -1.53 -2.95
N ALA A 4 -22.44 -0.79 -3.54
CA ALA A 4 -22.50 0.67 -3.41
C ALA A 4 -22.84 1.11 -1.97
N ALA A 5 -23.70 0.35 -1.28
CA ALA A 5 -24.02 0.62 0.13
C ALA A 5 -22.81 0.37 1.05
N LEU A 6 -22.03 -0.67 0.76
CA LEU A 6 -20.81 -0.97 1.50
C LEU A 6 -19.73 0.11 1.26
N GLU A 7 -19.57 0.57 0.02
CA GLU A 7 -18.65 1.66 -0.32
C GLU A 7 -19.01 2.95 0.44
N GLU A 8 -20.30 3.30 0.51
CA GLU A 8 -20.76 4.48 1.26
C GLU A 8 -20.48 4.34 2.76
N GLU A 9 -20.64 3.14 3.33
CA GLU A 9 -20.32 2.87 4.73
C GLU A 9 -18.82 2.98 5.01
N CYS A 10 -17.97 2.43 4.13
CA CYS A 10 -16.51 2.57 4.25
C CYS A 10 -16.07 4.04 4.25
N VAL A 11 -16.65 4.87 3.37
CA VAL A 11 -16.35 6.31 3.31
C VAL A 11 -16.69 6.99 4.64
N LYS A 12 -17.85 6.69 5.23
CA LYS A 12 -18.26 7.27 6.52
C LYS A 12 -17.33 6.88 7.65
N ILE A 13 -16.88 5.62 7.68
CA ILE A 13 -15.91 5.14 8.68
C ILE A 13 -14.57 5.88 8.51
N GLU A 14 -14.08 6.04 7.29
CA GLU A 14 -12.83 6.79 7.03
C GLU A 14 -12.94 8.27 7.43
N GLU A 15 -14.10 8.89 7.21
CA GLU A 15 -14.38 10.26 7.66
C GLU A 15 -14.40 10.36 9.19
N GLU A 16 -15.00 9.38 9.88
CA GLU A 16 -15.03 9.35 11.35
C GLU A 16 -13.62 9.18 11.94
N LEU A 17 -12.81 8.27 11.37
CA LEU A 17 -11.42 8.06 11.79
C LEU A 17 -10.58 9.35 11.70
N GLN A 18 -10.78 10.15 10.65
CA GLN A 18 -10.04 11.39 10.45
C GLN A 18 -10.62 12.57 11.25
N ASN A 19 -11.95 12.69 11.32
CA ASN A 19 -12.60 13.87 11.90
C ASN A 19 -12.88 13.72 13.40
N VAL A 20 -13.24 12.53 13.88
CA VAL A 20 -13.53 12.28 15.29
C VAL A 20 -12.28 11.77 16.00
N PHE A 21 -11.66 10.71 15.48
CA PHE A 21 -10.51 10.06 16.11
C PHE A 21 -9.15 10.70 15.75
N LYS A 22 -9.15 11.66 14.82
CA LYS A 22 -7.98 12.48 14.44
C LYS A 22 -6.79 11.67 13.92
N TYR A 23 -7.04 10.49 13.35
CA TYR A 23 -6.01 9.80 12.57
C TYR A 23 -5.68 10.64 11.34
N ASN A 24 -4.40 10.79 11.06
CA ASN A 24 -3.99 11.39 9.79
C ASN A 24 -4.07 10.33 8.68
N ILE A 25 -4.26 10.79 7.44
CA ILE A 25 -4.41 9.89 6.29
C ILE A 25 -3.19 8.98 6.09
N VAL A 26 -1.98 9.46 6.41
CA VAL A 26 -0.75 8.66 6.28
C VAL A 26 -0.79 7.45 7.23
N GLN A 27 -1.22 7.63 8.48
CA GLN A 27 -1.38 6.54 9.45
C GLN A 27 -2.35 5.48 8.96
N LEU A 28 -3.48 5.88 8.35
CA LEU A 28 -4.47 4.96 7.82
C LEU A 28 -3.91 4.16 6.63
N ILE A 29 -3.25 4.84 5.68
CA ILE A 29 -2.62 4.18 4.53
C ILE A 29 -1.51 3.22 4.98
N GLU A 30 -0.72 3.59 6.00
CA GLU A 30 0.31 2.71 6.60
C GLU A 30 -0.28 1.42 7.16
N VAL A 31 -1.38 1.51 7.90
CA VAL A 31 -2.08 0.34 8.43
C VAL A 31 -2.65 -0.52 7.30
N GLU A 32 -3.24 0.07 6.26
CA GLU A 32 -3.76 -0.65 5.09
C GLU A 32 -2.63 -1.37 4.32
N GLY A 33 -1.50 -0.70 4.08
CA GLY A 33 -0.34 -1.28 3.41
C GLY A 33 0.29 -2.43 4.19
N PHE A 34 0.36 -2.29 5.52
CA PHE A 34 0.80 -3.37 6.40
C PHE A 34 -0.15 -4.57 6.38
N ALA A 35 -1.47 -4.33 6.49
CA ALA A 35 -2.47 -5.39 6.47
C ALA A 35 -2.45 -6.17 5.14
N LEU A 36 -2.34 -5.47 4.01
CA LEU A 36 -2.19 -6.10 2.70
C LEU A 36 -0.92 -6.97 2.64
N THR A 37 0.19 -6.48 3.19
CA THR A 37 1.44 -7.24 3.21
C THR A 37 1.35 -8.48 4.09
N SER A 38 0.73 -8.38 5.27
CA SER A 38 0.53 -9.53 6.17
C SER A 38 -0.21 -10.65 5.45
N ALA A 39 -1.31 -10.32 4.77
CA ALA A 39 -2.08 -11.29 4.00
C ALA A 39 -1.23 -11.96 2.90
N ILE A 40 -0.39 -11.20 2.19
CA ILE A 40 0.51 -11.75 1.16
C ILE A 40 1.55 -12.69 1.79
N VAL A 41 2.22 -12.27 2.86
CA VAL A 41 3.29 -13.07 3.51
C VAL A 41 2.73 -14.35 4.14
N GLU A 42 1.51 -14.30 4.67
CA GLU A 42 0.80 -15.47 5.20
C GLU A 42 0.41 -16.45 4.09
N THR A 43 -0.06 -15.93 2.95
CA THR A 43 -0.52 -16.76 1.82
C THR A 43 0.65 -17.30 0.99
N PHE A 44 1.70 -16.50 0.83
CA PHE A 44 2.89 -16.77 0.04
C PHE A 44 4.15 -16.53 0.87
N PRO A 45 4.49 -17.46 1.78
CA PRO A 45 5.68 -17.34 2.60
C PRO A 45 6.95 -17.16 1.76
N VAL A 46 7.93 -16.41 2.28
CA VAL A 46 9.15 -16.03 1.55
C VAL A 46 9.88 -17.24 0.95
N TYR A 47 9.91 -18.38 1.63
CA TYR A 47 10.58 -19.59 1.15
C TYR A 47 9.89 -20.25 -0.06
N CYS A 48 8.63 -19.90 -0.34
CA CYS A 48 7.89 -20.36 -1.51
C CYS A 48 8.20 -19.53 -2.77
N LEU A 49 8.79 -18.34 -2.61
CA LEU A 49 9.02 -17.38 -3.69
C LEU A 49 10.52 -17.28 -4.00
N LYS A 50 10.88 -17.28 -5.28
CA LYS A 50 12.23 -16.95 -5.75
C LYS A 50 12.44 -15.44 -5.73
N LYS A 51 13.70 -15.02 -5.86
CA LYS A 51 14.04 -13.60 -6.05
C LYS A 51 13.33 -13.02 -7.27
N ASN A 52 12.87 -11.77 -7.14
CA ASN A 52 12.19 -10.99 -8.18
C ASN A 52 10.84 -11.55 -8.68
N GLU A 53 10.11 -12.33 -7.87
CA GLU A 53 8.80 -12.87 -8.26
C GLU A 53 7.61 -11.96 -7.91
N ILE A 54 7.82 -10.83 -7.23
CA ILE A 54 6.73 -9.95 -6.82
C ILE A 54 6.81 -8.62 -7.58
N LEU A 55 5.87 -8.41 -8.49
CA LEU A 55 5.65 -7.13 -9.16
C LEU A 55 4.40 -6.45 -8.59
N ILE A 56 4.54 -5.19 -8.17
CA ILE A 56 3.43 -4.37 -7.68
C ILE A 56 3.13 -3.26 -8.68
N CYS A 57 1.93 -3.30 -9.25
CA CYS A 57 1.46 -2.28 -10.19
C CYS A 57 0.84 -1.10 -9.44
N ILE A 58 1.45 0.06 -9.54
CA ILE A 58 1.06 1.27 -8.81
C ILE A 58 0.11 2.12 -9.67
N GLY A 59 -1.12 2.28 -9.18
CA GLY A 59 -2.12 3.19 -9.73
C GLY A 59 -2.05 4.59 -9.14
N ALA A 60 -2.98 5.45 -9.52
CA ALA A 60 -3.12 6.79 -8.93
C ALA A 60 -3.86 6.77 -7.57
N GLY A 61 -3.64 7.81 -6.76
CA GLY A 61 -4.36 8.06 -5.51
C GLY A 61 -4.04 7.06 -4.39
N LYS A 62 -4.97 6.95 -3.42
CA LYS A 62 -4.80 6.17 -2.19
C LYS A 62 -4.41 4.71 -2.43
N LYS A 63 -5.02 4.03 -3.42
CA LYS A 63 -4.68 2.63 -3.76
C LYS A 63 -3.22 2.49 -4.22
N GLY A 64 -2.72 3.46 -4.98
CA GLY A 64 -1.31 3.51 -5.36
C GLY A 64 -0.38 3.69 -4.16
N ALA A 65 -0.75 4.58 -3.23
CA ALA A 65 -0.02 4.77 -1.98
C ALA A 65 0.05 3.49 -1.13
N VAL A 66 -1.08 2.79 -0.95
CA VAL A 66 -1.14 1.49 -0.25
C VAL A 66 -0.25 0.45 -0.95
N GLY A 67 -0.25 0.41 -2.29
CA GLY A 67 0.65 -0.45 -3.07
C GLY A 67 2.13 -0.18 -2.79
N LEU A 68 2.55 1.08 -2.79
CA LEU A 68 3.93 1.47 -2.47
C LEU A 68 4.32 1.07 -1.04
N LEU A 69 3.42 1.27 -0.07
CA LEU A 69 3.67 0.82 1.31
C LEU A 69 3.75 -0.70 1.42
N CYS A 70 2.92 -1.42 0.67
CA CYS A 70 3.01 -2.88 0.58
C CYS A 70 4.38 -3.31 0.02
N THR A 71 4.86 -2.68 -1.05
CA THR A 71 6.20 -2.91 -1.59
C THR A 71 7.29 -2.70 -0.53
N ARG A 72 7.18 -1.60 0.22
CA ARG A 72 8.11 -1.27 1.30
C ARG A 72 8.11 -2.34 2.40
N TYR A 73 6.93 -2.76 2.86
CA TYR A 73 6.81 -3.78 3.90
C TYR A 73 7.27 -5.16 3.44
N LEU A 74 6.99 -5.56 2.20
CA LEU A 74 7.49 -6.80 1.63
C LEU A 74 9.03 -6.86 1.65
N LYS A 75 9.70 -5.74 1.33
CA LYS A 75 11.16 -5.65 1.46
C LYS A 75 11.62 -5.85 2.91
N ILE A 76 10.92 -5.27 3.89
CA ILE A 76 11.20 -5.44 5.33
C ILE A 76 11.01 -6.90 5.78
N PHE A 77 9.99 -7.59 5.26
CA PHE A 77 9.72 -9.00 5.57
C PHE A 77 10.66 -9.99 4.87
N GLY A 78 11.60 -9.50 4.05
CA GLY A 78 12.64 -10.31 3.40
C GLY A 78 12.26 -10.81 2.00
N ASN A 79 11.13 -10.36 1.45
CA ASN A 79 10.80 -10.56 0.04
C ASN A 79 11.64 -9.62 -0.84
N ASP A 80 11.63 -9.87 -2.16
CA ASP A 80 12.34 -9.06 -3.15
C ASP A 80 11.37 -8.48 -4.19
N PRO A 81 10.58 -7.45 -3.80
CA PRO A 81 9.58 -6.87 -4.67
C PRO A 81 10.19 -5.88 -5.67
N THR A 82 9.45 -5.61 -6.73
CA THR A 82 9.68 -4.55 -7.73
C THR A 82 8.35 -3.82 -7.91
N PHE A 83 8.36 -2.52 -8.18
CA PHE A 83 7.12 -1.80 -8.49
C PHE A 83 7.13 -1.17 -9.88
N LEU A 84 5.99 -1.21 -10.56
CA LEU A 84 5.76 -0.52 -11.82
C LEU A 84 4.82 0.65 -11.58
N TYR A 85 5.30 1.88 -11.77
CA TYR A 85 4.49 3.09 -11.62
C TYR A 85 4.41 3.87 -12.94
N PRO A 86 3.51 3.47 -13.87
CA PRO A 86 3.52 3.96 -15.24
C PRO A 86 2.94 5.37 -15.40
N VAL A 87 2.04 5.78 -14.50
CA VAL A 87 1.40 7.10 -14.52
C VAL A 87 1.72 7.80 -13.21
N THR A 88 2.85 8.50 -13.19
CA THR A 88 3.29 9.25 -12.01
C THR A 88 2.40 10.47 -11.79
N THR A 89 1.66 10.49 -10.68
CA THR A 89 0.89 11.66 -10.27
C THR A 89 1.80 12.68 -9.58
N GLN A 90 1.41 13.97 -9.60
CA GLN A 90 2.14 15.01 -8.86
C GLN A 90 1.84 15.01 -7.35
N GLU A 91 1.13 14.00 -6.86
CA GLU A 91 0.70 13.92 -5.47
C GLU A 91 1.91 13.79 -4.53
N ALA A 92 2.06 14.78 -3.64
CA ALA A 92 3.24 14.88 -2.79
C ALA A 92 3.41 13.67 -1.86
N GLN A 93 2.31 13.03 -1.45
CA GLN A 93 2.35 11.82 -0.62
C GLN A 93 2.93 10.62 -1.38
N LEU A 94 2.47 10.35 -2.60
CA LEU A 94 3.01 9.24 -3.40
C LEU A 94 4.49 9.45 -3.70
N LYS A 95 4.93 10.68 -4.00
CA LYS A 95 6.37 10.96 -4.17
C LYS A 95 7.20 10.60 -2.94
N ARG A 96 6.69 10.86 -1.73
CA ARG A 96 7.37 10.47 -0.48
C ARG A 96 7.44 8.95 -0.32
N PHE A 97 6.38 8.23 -0.66
CA PHE A 97 6.37 6.75 -0.58
C PHE A 97 7.26 6.10 -1.63
N VAL A 98 7.32 6.65 -2.86
CA VAL A 98 8.28 6.23 -3.89
C VAL A 98 9.70 6.39 -3.36
N TRP A 99 10.04 7.57 -2.84
CA TRP A 99 11.37 7.82 -2.27
C TRP A 99 11.73 6.82 -1.16
N GLN A 100 10.79 6.50 -0.28
CA GLN A 100 11.01 5.49 0.77
C GLN A 100 11.28 4.09 0.20
N CYS A 101 10.65 3.71 -0.92
CA CYS A 101 10.94 2.44 -1.59
C CYS A 101 12.33 2.45 -2.24
N GLU A 102 12.68 3.55 -2.91
CA GLU A 102 13.99 3.74 -3.55
C GLU A 102 15.15 3.70 -2.54
N GLU A 103 15.00 4.36 -1.39
CA GLU A 103 15.98 4.33 -0.29
C GLU A 103 16.15 2.92 0.33
N MET A 104 15.19 2.03 0.10
CA MET A 104 15.27 0.61 0.46
C MET A 104 15.81 -0.27 -0.67
N PHE A 105 16.36 0.34 -1.73
CA PHE A 105 16.89 -0.33 -2.91
C PHE A 105 15.86 -1.25 -3.59
N VAL A 106 14.59 -0.85 -3.55
CA VAL A 106 13.53 -1.51 -4.31
C VAL A 106 13.57 -0.98 -5.75
N PRO A 107 13.72 -1.85 -6.77
CA PRO A 107 13.73 -1.45 -8.17
C PRO A 107 12.34 -1.12 -8.73
#